data_AF-A0A4W5JP79-F1
#
_entry.id   AF-A0A4W5JP79-F1
#
_cell.length_a   1.000
_cell.length_b   1.000
_cell.length_c   1.000
_cell.angle_alpha   90.00
_cell.angle_beta   90.00
_cell.angle_gamma   90.00
#
_symmetry.space_group_name_H-M   'P 1'
#
loop_
_entity.id
_entity.type
_entity.pdbx_description
1 polymer ?
#
loop_
_entity_poly.entity_id
_entity_poly.type
_entity_poly.pdbx_seq_one_letter_code
_entity_poly.pdbx_strand_id
1 'polypeptide(L)' 'MSNDFIGGVELGINAKGVRLKHWFECLKHIGKKVEYWHTLTQQGAPPEPPPQ' A
#
# COMPACT_ATOMS: atom_id res chain seq x y z
N MET A 1 17.22 -6.23 22.56
CA MET A 1 15.88 -5.61 22.40
C MET A 1 15.47 -5.81 20.96
N SER A 2 14.29 -6.35 20.70
CA SER A 2 13.70 -6.45 19.35
C SER A 2 12.98 -5.15 19.02
N ASN A 3 12.89 -4.81 17.73
CA ASN A 3 12.07 -3.69 17.29
C ASN A 3 10.59 -4.12 17.23
N ASP A 4 9.71 -3.29 17.77
CA ASP A 4 8.27 -3.54 17.73
C ASP A 4 7.71 -3.24 16.33
N PHE A 5 6.82 -4.12 15.86
CA PHE A 5 6.18 -3.95 14.57
C PHE A 5 4.99 -3.00 14.67
N ILE A 6 5.07 -1.86 13.98
CA ILE A 6 3.99 -0.86 13.93
C ILE A 6 2.94 -1.25 12.88
N GLY A 7 3.37 -1.74 11.72
CA GLY A 7 2.50 -2.06 10.58
C GLY A 7 3.26 -2.01 9.24
N GLY A 8 2.60 -2.43 8.17
CA GLY A 8 3.18 -2.43 6.82
C GLY A 8 2.15 -2.19 5.72
N VAL A 9 2.66 -1.89 4.53
CA VAL A 9 1.87 -1.82 3.29
C VAL A 9 2.62 -2.54 2.18
N GLU A 10 1.90 -3.36 1.41
CA GLU A 10 2.43 -4.02 0.23
C GLU A 10 1.80 -3.42 -1.03
N LEU A 11 2.66 -3.08 -2.00
CA LEU A 11 2.27 -2.65 -3.34
C LEU A 11 2.74 -3.70 -4.35
N GLY A 12 1.86 -4.11 -5.25
CA GLY A 12 2.18 -5.13 -6.24
C GLY A 12 0.96 -5.51 -7.07
N ILE A 13 1.17 -6.40 -8.03
CA ILE A 13 0.12 -6.84 -8.98
C ILE A 13 -1.07 -7.54 -8.28
N ASN A 14 -0.82 -8.16 -7.13
CA ASN A 14 -1.84 -8.85 -6.33
C ASN A 14 -2.50 -7.94 -5.28
N ALA A 15 -2.08 -6.67 -5.19
CA ALA A 15 -2.70 -5.71 -4.29
C ALA A 15 -4.14 -5.41 -4.73
N LYS A 16 -4.90 -4.75 -3.86
CA LYS A 16 -6.29 -4.34 -4.12
C LYS A 16 -6.49 -2.86 -3.83
N GLY A 17 -7.47 -2.26 -4.50
CA GLY A 17 -7.88 -0.87 -4.27
C GLY A 17 -6.76 0.14 -4.54
N VAL A 18 -6.60 1.10 -3.62
CA VAL A 18 -5.65 2.21 -3.75
C VAL A 18 -4.19 1.75 -3.88
N ARG A 19 -3.83 0.61 -3.29
CA ARG A 19 -2.47 0.03 -3.37
C ARG A 19 -2.15 -0.46 -4.78
N LEU A 20 -3.09 -1.15 -5.42
CA LEU A 20 -2.94 -1.60 -6.80
C LEU A 20 -2.89 -0.42 -7.76
N LYS A 21 -3.74 0.60 -7.53
CA LYS A 21 -3.71 1.84 -8.30
C LYS A 21 -2.36 2.52 -8.21
N HIS A 22 -1.81 2.68 -7.00
CA HIS A 22 -0.50 3.29 -6.81
C HIS A 22 0.59 2.51 -7.56
N TRP A 23 0.58 1.18 -7.47
CA TRP A 23 1.53 0.33 -8.19
C TRP A 23 1.48 0.56 -9.71
N PHE A 24 0.28 0.57 -10.32
CA PHE A 24 0.15 0.81 -11.75
C PHE A 24 0.51 2.23 -12.19
N GLU A 25 0.22 3.24 -11.38
CA GLU A 25 0.57 4.63 -11.69
C GLU A 25 2.09 4.81 -11.76
N CYS A 26 2.86 4.15 -10.90
CA CYS A 26 4.33 4.12 -10.98
C CYS A 26 4.82 3.51 -12.30
N LEU A 27 4.19 2.42 -12.76
CA LEU A 27 4.55 1.76 -14.03
C LEU A 27 4.15 2.58 -15.25
N LYS A 28 3.01 3.28 -15.17
CA LYS A 28 2.47 4.11 -16.26
C LYS A 28 3.23 5.42 -16.43
N HIS A 29 3.73 5.99 -15.33
CA HIS A 29 4.39 7.29 -15.30
C HIS A 29 5.89 7.17 -15.05
N ILE A 30 6.56 6.41 -15.92
CA ILE A 30 8.02 6.17 -15.86
C ILE A 30 8.77 7.52 -15.81
N GLY A 31 9.68 7.64 -14.85
CA GLY A 31 10.49 8.86 -14.66
C GLY A 31 9.78 10.00 -13.93
N LYS A 32 8.53 9.80 -13.47
CA LYS A 32 7.81 10.78 -12.65
C LYS A 32 7.61 10.27 -11.23
N LYS A 33 7.61 11.20 -10.26
CA LYS A 33 7.25 10.90 -8.87
C LYS A 33 5.74 10.71 -8.78
N VAL A 34 5.32 9.62 -8.12
CA VAL A 34 3.92 9.32 -7.80
C VAL A 34 3.82 9.20 -6.28
N GLU A 35 2.88 9.89 -5.65
CA GLU A 35 2.72 9.94 -4.18
C GLU A 35 1.30 9.59 -3.76
N TYR A 36 1.17 8.67 -2.81
CA TYR A 36 -0.11 8.20 -2.25
C TYR A 36 0.04 7.94 -0.74
N TRP A 37 -0.99 8.29 0.02
CA TRP A 37 -1.14 7.88 1.43
C TRP A 37 -1.80 6.50 1.51
N HIS A 38 -1.32 5.67 2.44
CA HIS A 38 -1.87 4.33 2.72
C HIS A 38 -1.99 4.11 4.23
N THR A 39 -3.08 3.47 4.64
CA THR A 39 -3.23 2.97 6.02
C THR A 39 -2.34 1.75 6.20
N LEU A 40 -1.54 1.72 7.26
CA LEU A 40 -0.73 0.55 7.61
C LEU A 40 -1.62 -0.57 8.15
N THR A 41 -1.37 -1.79 7.68
CA THR A 41 -2.08 -2.99 8.15
C THR A 41 -1.16 -3.84 9.01
N GLN A 42 -1.74 -4.60 9.95
CA GLN A 42 -1.03 -5.68 10.62
C GLN A 42 -0.60 -6.74 9.60
N GLN A 43 0.47 -7.47 9.91
CA GLN A 43 1.03 -8.45 8.98
C GLN A 43 -0.03 -9.50 8.59
N GLY A 44 -0.35 -9.58 7.29
CA GLY A 44 -1.35 -10.52 6.76
C GLY A 44 -2.81 -10.08 6.86
N ALA A 45 -3.11 -8.90 7.42
CA ALA A 45 -4.47 -8.39 7.46
C ALA A 45 -4.88 -7.81 6.08
N PRO A 46 -6.06 -8.15 5.53
CA PRO A 46 -6.59 -7.45 4.37
C PRO A 46 -6.85 -5.98 4.75
N PRO A 47 -6.75 -5.02 3.81
CA PRO A 47 -7.13 -3.64 4.09
C PRO A 47 -8.59 -3.64 4.50
N GLU A 48 -8.88 -3.05 5.66
CA GLU A 48 -10.26 -2.76 6.02
C GLU A 48 -10.87 -1.83 4.96
N PRO A 49 -12.14 -2.06 4.58
CA PRO A 49 -12.83 -1.10 3.73
C PRO A 49 -12.86 0.27 4.42
N PRO A 50 -12.83 1.38 3.66
CA PRO A 50 -12.95 2.70 4.25
C PRO A 50 -14.20 2.78 5.15
N PRO A 51 -14.14 3.47 6.30
CA PRO A 51 -15.33 3.74 7.08
C PRO A 51 -16.37 4.46 6.19
N GLN A 52 -17.64 4.03 6.28
CA GLN A 52 -18.78 4.65 5.60
C GLN A 52 -19.06 6.06 6.15
#